data_AF-A0A3N7Z0C5-F1
#
_entry.id   AF-A0A3N7Z0C5-F1
#
_cell.length_a   1.000
_cell.length_b   1.000
_cell.length_c   1.000
_cell.angle_alpha   90.00
_cell.angle_beta   90.00
_cell.angle_gamma   90.00
#
_symmetry.space_group_name_H-M   'P 1'
#
loop_
_entity.id
_entity.type
_entity.pdbx_description
1 polymer ?
#
loop_
_entity_poly.entity_id
_entity_poly.type
_entity_poly.pdbx_seq_one_letter_code
_entity_poly.pdbx_strand_id
1 'polypeptide(L)'
;MPPFVSNETLEQLAAAEHERWAHWQRYMHSKALRNSDGSLTIPAELVSRWERLMKTPYAELTEDERQSDREQVQRYLPLLTKVEKP
;
A
#
# COMPACT_ATOMS: atom_id res chain seq x y z
N MET A 1 -15.13 6.11 -17.98
CA MET A 1 -13.83 6.61 -17.50
C MET A 1 -13.73 8.09 -17.76
N PRO A 2 -12.98 8.86 -16.95
CA PRO A 2 -12.66 10.24 -17.29
C PRO A 2 -12.06 10.30 -18.70
N PRO A 3 -12.38 11.31 -19.52
CA PRO A 3 -11.98 11.36 -20.94
C PRO A 3 -10.46 11.39 -21.16
N PHE A 4 -9.68 11.68 -20.11
CA PHE A 4 -8.22 11.76 -20.10
C PHE A 4 -7.52 10.48 -19.60
N VAL A 5 -8.28 9.43 -19.26
CA VAL A 5 -7.71 8.14 -18.82
C VAL A 5 -7.94 7.08 -19.89
N SER A 6 -6.87 6.70 -20.57
CA SER A 6 -6.89 5.57 -21.52
C SER A 6 -7.01 4.22 -20.79
N ASN A 7 -7.41 3.17 -21.50
CA ASN A 7 -7.37 1.81 -20.96
C ASN A 7 -5.94 1.40 -20.55
N GLU A 8 -4.93 1.79 -21.32
CA GLU A 8 -3.54 1.50 -20.97
C GLU A 8 -3.13 2.19 -19.66
N THR A 9 -3.50 3.46 -19.50
CA THR A 9 -3.29 4.20 -18.25
C THR A 9 -3.99 3.54 -17.09
N LEU A 10 -5.24 3.07 -17.27
CA LEU A 10 -5.97 2.35 -16.24
C LEU A 10 -5.25 1.06 -15.83
N GLU A 11 -4.80 0.25 -16.78
CA GLU A 11 -4.07 -1.00 -16.51
C GLU A 11 -2.73 -0.74 -15.81
N GLN A 12 -2.00 0.30 -16.19
CA GLN A 12 -0.75 0.69 -15.52
C GLN A 12 -0.99 1.11 -14.07
N LEU A 13 -2.05 1.88 -13.80
CA LEU A 13 -2.42 2.26 -12.44
C LEU A 13 -2.90 1.05 -11.64
N ALA A 14 -3.71 0.17 -12.23
CA ALA A 14 -4.15 -1.07 -11.59
C ALA A 14 -2.98 -1.99 -11.22
N ALA A 15 -1.99 -2.13 -12.11
CA ALA A 15 -0.76 -2.87 -11.84
C ALA A 15 0.04 -2.26 -10.67
N ALA A 16 0.14 -0.93 -10.59
CA ALA A 16 0.79 -0.25 -9.48
C ALA A 16 0.05 -0.45 -8.15
N GLU A 17 -1.29 -0.39 -8.18
CA GLU A 17 -2.14 -0.69 -7.03
C GLU A 17 -1.97 -2.12 -6.54
N HIS A 18 -1.93 -3.09 -7.46
CA HIS A 18 -1.69 -4.49 -7.13
C HIS A 18 -0.32 -4.71 -6.50
N GLU A 19 0.75 -4.11 -7.05
CA GLU A 19 2.08 -4.24 -6.46
C GLU A 19 2.16 -3.59 -5.08
N ARG A 20 1.48 -2.45 -4.84
CA ARG A 20 1.40 -1.84 -3.50
C ARG A 20 0.73 -2.79 -2.50
N TRP A 21 -0.39 -3.40 -2.88
CA TRP A 21 -1.06 -4.41 -2.05
C TRP A 21 -0.15 -5.62 -1.79
N ALA A 22 0.47 -6.18 -2.83
CA ALA A 22 1.33 -7.35 -2.71
C ALA A 22 2.55 -7.06 -1.82
N HIS A 23 3.15 -5.88 -1.93
CA HIS A 23 4.24 -5.43 -1.07
C HIS A 23 3.85 -5.46 0.42
N TRP A 24 2.70 -4.87 0.78
CA TRP A 24 2.23 -4.87 2.16
C TRP A 24 1.84 -6.26 2.66
N GLN A 25 1.23 -7.09 1.81
CA GLN A 25 0.95 -8.49 2.16
C GLN A 25 2.22 -9.28 2.44
N ARG A 26 3.25 -9.17 1.57
CA ARG A 26 4.56 -9.80 1.79
C ARG A 26 5.18 -9.31 3.10
N TYR A 27 5.13 -8.00 3.38
CA TYR A 27 5.65 -7.45 4.63
C TYR A 27 4.91 -8.01 5.85
N MET A 28 3.58 -7.98 5.87
CA MET A 28 2.78 -8.56 6.97
C MET A 28 3.09 -10.05 7.17
N HIS A 29 3.12 -10.82 6.09
CA HIS A 29 3.42 -12.25 6.14
C HIS A 29 4.85 -12.53 6.64
N SER A 30 5.82 -11.68 6.29
CA SER A 30 7.20 -11.80 6.79
C SER A 30 7.33 -11.56 8.30
N LYS A 31 6.35 -10.90 8.91
CA LYS A 31 6.29 -10.63 10.34
C LYS A 31 5.43 -11.63 11.11
N ALA A 32 4.72 -12.51 10.42
CA ALA A 32 3.87 -13.53 11.03
C ALA A 32 4.63 -14.84 11.23
N LEU A 33 4.19 -15.62 12.21
CA LEU A 33 4.64 -16.99 12.42
C LEU A 33 3.84 -17.92 11.51
N ARG A 34 4.53 -18.75 10.74
CA ARG A 34 3.88 -19.76 9.90
C ARG A 34 3.63 -21.03 10.70
N ASN A 35 2.37 -21.42 10.80
CA ASN A 35 1.93 -22.63 11.49
C ASN A 35 2.07 -23.86 10.59
N SER A 36 1.96 -25.06 11.19
CA SER A 36 2.10 -26.34 10.49
C SER A 36 1.05 -26.58 9.41
N ASP A 37 -0.12 -25.97 9.54
CA ASP A 37 -1.23 -26.03 8.56
C ASP A 37 -1.11 -24.97 7.46
N GLY A 38 -0.03 -24.17 7.47
CA GLY A 38 0.21 -23.09 6.52
C GLY A 38 -0.48 -21.77 6.89
N SER A 39 -1.28 -21.72 7.95
CA SER A 39 -1.84 -20.48 8.47
C SER A 39 -0.76 -19.57 9.06
N LEU A 40 -1.11 -18.30 9.26
CA LEU A 40 -0.21 -17.29 9.81
C LEU A 40 -0.76 -16.76 11.13
N THR A 41 0.07 -16.81 12.18
CA THR A 41 -0.20 -16.16 13.46
C THR A 41 0.56 -14.85 13.51
N ILE A 42 -0.18 -13.74 13.55
CA ILE A 42 0.40 -12.40 13.69
C ILE A 42 0.61 -12.12 15.19
N PRO A 43 1.82 -11.73 15.62
CA PRO A 43 2.07 -11.30 17.00
C PRO A 43 1.12 -10.18 17.45
N ALA A 44 0.62 -10.26 18.68
CA ALA A 44 -0.40 -9.36 19.19
C ALA A 44 0.03 -7.89 19.16
N GLU A 45 1.30 -7.60 19.41
CA GLU A 45 1.86 -6.25 19.36
C GLU A 45 1.81 -5.65 17.94
N LEU A 46 1.97 -6.48 16.91
CA LEU A 46 1.86 -6.04 15.52
C LEU A 46 0.40 -5.83 15.13
N VAL A 47 -0.52 -6.68 15.59
CA VAL A 47 -1.96 -6.47 15.44
C VAL A 47 -2.35 -5.12 16.05
N SER A 48 -2.01 -4.87 17.32
CA SER A 48 -2.32 -3.60 17.99
C SER A 48 -1.71 -2.40 17.28
N ARG A 49 -0.46 -2.51 16.80
CA ARG A 49 0.20 -1.44 16.04
C ARG A 49 -0.55 -1.13 14.75
N TRP A 50 -0.85 -2.14 13.94
CA TRP A 50 -1.52 -1.95 12.65
C TRP A 50 -2.97 -1.50 12.82
N GLU A 51 -3.69 -1.99 13.83
CA GLU A 51 -5.03 -1.48 14.15
C GLU A 51 -5.02 -0.01 14.54
N ARG A 52 -4.03 0.44 15.34
CA ARG A 52 -3.88 1.87 15.64
C ARG A 52 -3.65 2.66 14.36
N LEU A 53 -2.68 2.25 13.54
CA LEU A 53 -2.35 2.92 12.28
C LEU A 53 -3.57 3.05 11.35
N MET A 54 -4.34 1.97 11.19
CA MET A 54 -5.56 1.98 10.35
C MET A 54 -6.66 2.92 10.89
N LYS A 55 -6.70 3.15 12.21
CA LYS A 55 -7.69 4.03 12.86
C LYS A 55 -7.21 5.48 12.98
N THR A 56 -5.92 5.75 12.82
CA THR A 56 -5.33 7.10 12.90
C THR A 56 -5.43 7.80 11.55
N PRO A 57 -6.08 8.97 11.45
CA PRO A 57 -6.06 9.78 10.23
C PRO A 57 -4.62 10.13 9.82
N TYR A 58 -4.35 10.20 8.51
CA TYR A 58 -3.00 10.51 7.99
C TYR A 58 -2.40 11.80 8.59
N ALA A 59 -3.22 12.83 8.84
CA ALA A 59 -2.77 14.08 9.44
C ALA A 59 -2.25 13.93 10.89
N GLU A 60 -2.68 12.87 11.58
CA GLU A 60 -2.33 12.56 12.97
C GLU A 60 -1.25 11.47 13.10
N LEU A 61 -0.80 10.91 11.97
CA LEU A 61 0.34 10.00 11.95
C LEU A 61 1.64 10.73 12.32
N THR A 62 2.57 9.99 12.91
CA THR A 62 3.93 10.48 13.12
C THR A 62 4.65 10.71 11.79
N GLU A 63 5.72 11.48 11.81
CA GLU A 63 6.46 11.79 10.58
C GLU A 63 6.99 10.55 9.87
N ASP A 64 7.53 9.58 10.63
CA ASP A 64 8.06 8.32 10.09
C ASP A 64 6.96 7.45 9.47
N GLU A 65 5.76 7.44 10.06
CA GLU A 65 4.61 6.72 9.53
C GLU A 65 4.13 7.33 8.21
N ARG A 66 4.01 8.66 8.17
CA ARG A 66 3.69 9.37 6.92
C ARG A 66 4.78 9.18 5.87
N GLN A 67 6.04 9.11 6.28
CA GLN A 67 7.16 8.87 5.36
C GLN A 67 7.02 7.52 4.67
N SER A 68 6.64 6.47 5.40
CA SER A 68 6.36 5.15 4.81
C SER A 68 5.23 5.22 3.76
N ASP A 69 4.18 5.98 4.01
CA ASP A 69 3.09 6.18 3.03
C ASP A 69 3.58 6.93 1.79
N ARG A 70 4.36 8.00 1.98
CA ARG A 70 4.92 8.80 0.88
C ARG A 70 5.86 7.98 0.00
N GLU A 71 6.66 7.09 0.58
CA GLU A 71 7.53 6.18 -0.19
C GLU A 71 6.72 5.24 -1.10
N GLN A 72 5.53 4.80 -0.68
CA GLN A 72 4.66 4.01 -1.56
C GLN A 72 4.11 4.88 -2.70
N VAL A 73 3.71 6.12 -2.42
CA VAL A 73 3.23 7.07 -3.46
C VAL A 73 4.30 7.36 -4.50
N GLN A 74 5.54 7.61 -4.06
CA GLN A 74 6.65 7.94 -4.94
C GLN A 74 6.94 6.85 -5.98
N ARG A 75 6.62 5.58 -5.70
CA ARG A 75 6.84 4.46 -6.63
C ARG A 75 5.96 4.53 -7.88
N TYR A 76 4.74 5.06 -7.78
CA TYR A 76 3.80 5.13 -8.91
C TYR A 76 3.53 6.55 -9.38
N LEU A 77 4.02 7.58 -8.67
CA LEU A 77 3.91 8.98 -9.09
C LEU A 77 4.37 9.25 -10.55
N PRO A 78 5.43 8.60 -11.08
CA PRO A 78 5.83 8.76 -12.49
C PRO A 78 4.80 8.28 -13.51
N LEU A 79 3.84 7.43 -13.12
CA LEU A 79 2.73 7.02 -13.98
C LEU A 79 1.70 8.15 -14.12
N LEU A 80 1.52 8.94 -13.05
CA LEU A 80 0.57 10.05 -13.02
C LEU A 80 1.05 11.26 -13.83
N THR A 81 2.36 11.48 -13.95
CA THR A 81 2.92 12.58 -14.75
C THR A 81 2.86 12.33 -16.26
N LYS A 82 2.61 11.08 -16.67
CA LYS A 82 2.40 10.68 -18.07
C LYS A 82 0.93 10.73 -18.50
N VAL A 83 0.01 10.92 -17.56
CA VAL A 83 -1.40 11.14 -17.89
C VAL A 83 -1.49 12.50 -18.56
N GLU A 84 -1.89 12.50 -19.84
CA GLU A 84 -2.09 13.74 -20.58
C GLU A 84 -3.04 14.64 -19.80
N LYS A 85 -2.59 15.85 -19.50
CA LYS A 85 -3.45 16.89 -18.96
C LYS A 85 -4.39 17.38 -20.07
N PRO A 86 -5.61 17.81 -19.73
CA PRO A 86 -6.51 18.42 -20.70
C PRO A 86 -5.87 19.61 -21.42
#